data_AF-A0A1S8WLS4-F1
#
_entry.id   AF-A0A1S8WLS4-F1
#
_cell.length_a   1.000
_cell.length_b   1.000
_cell.length_c   1.000
_cell.angle_alpha   90.00
_cell.angle_beta   90.00
_cell.angle_gamma   90.00
#
_symmetry.space_group_name_H-M   'P 1'
#
loop_
_entity.id
_entity.type
_entity.pdbx_description
1 polymer ?
#
loop_
_entity_poly.entity_id
_entity_poly.type
_entity_poly.pdbx_seq_one_letter_code
_entity_poly.pdbx_strand_id
1 'polypeptide(L)' 'VREFVIKAQILAGGRGKGVFVDGFKGGVHLTKDPDVMADISKKMLGNYLKTKQTPENGVLVNN' A
#
# COMPACT_ATOMS: atom_id res chain seq x y z
N VAL A 1 2.10 -15.21 -18.80
CA VAL A 1 2.53 -13.82 -18.49
C VAL A 1 2.66 -13.70 -16.98
N ARG A 2 3.78 -13.20 -16.45
CA ARG A 2 3.93 -12.97 -15.00
C ARG A 2 3.28 -11.64 -14.63
N GLU A 3 2.49 -11.63 -13.57
CA GLU A 3 1.88 -10.44 -12.99
C GLU A 3 2.18 -10.44 -11.50
N PHE A 4 2.51 -9.27 -10.97
CA PHE A 4 2.89 -9.04 -9.58
C PHE A 4 1.76 -8.32 -8.86
N VAL A 5 1.56 -8.69 -7.60
CA VAL A 5 0.60 -8.02 -6.72
C VAL A 5 1.35 -7.48 -5.51
N ILE A 6 1.37 -6.16 -5.36
CA ILE A 6 1.98 -5.47 -4.24
C ILE A 6 0.89 -5.18 -3.21
N LYS A 7 1.08 -5.62 -1.97
CA LYS A 7 0.12 -5.45 -0.88
C LYS A 7 0.80 -4.87 0.36
N ALA A 8 0.33 -3.70 0.80
CA ALA A 8 0.71 -3.14 2.09
C ALA A 8 0.37 -4.13 3.22
N GLN A 9 1.34 -4.35 4.11
CA GLN A 9 1.16 -5.21 5.29
C GLN A 9 0.83 -4.34 6.49
N ILE A 10 -0.41 -4.44 6.96
CA ILE A 10 -0.94 -3.80 8.16
C ILE A 10 -1.97 -4.73 8.80
N LEU A 11 -2.15 -4.65 10.11
CA LEU A 11 -3.20 -5.36 10.86
C LEU A 11 -4.58 -4.69 10.67
N ALA A 12 -4.99 -4.48 9.42
CA ALA A 12 -6.31 -3.97 9.05
C ALA A 12 -6.69 -4.42 7.63
N GLY A 13 -8.00 -4.54 7.38
CA GLY A 13 -8.53 -4.71 6.04
C GLY A 13 -8.79 -3.38 5.33
N GLY A 14 -9.47 -3.45 4.17
CA GLY A 14 -9.81 -2.26 3.37
C GLY A 14 -8.65 -1.64 2.59
N ARG A 15 -7.48 -2.31 2.53
CA ARG A 15 -6.24 -1.80 1.91
C ARG A 15 -6.42 -1.28 0.47
N GLY A 16 -7.17 -1.99 -0.37
CA GLY A 16 -7.36 -1.60 -1.78
C GLY A 16 -8.02 -0.22 -1.97
N LYS A 17 -8.88 0.19 -1.03
CA LYS A 17 -9.52 1.53 -1.02
C LYS A 17 -8.85 2.52 -0.07
N GLY A 18 -7.76 2.11 0.58
CA GLY A 18 -7.03 2.96 1.51
C GLY A 18 -6.26 4.08 0.78
N VAL A 19 -5.85 5.08 1.56
CA VAL A 19 -5.06 6.21 1.08
C VAL A 19 -3.93 6.43 2.09
N PHE A 20 -2.71 6.56 1.59
CA PHE A 20 -1.56 6.90 2.39
C PHE A 20 -1.59 8.38 2.81
N VAL A 21 -0.91 8.73 3.90
CA VAL A 21 -0.94 10.09 4.45
C VAL A 21 -0.35 11.15 3.50
N ASP A 22 0.55 10.75 2.60
CA ASP A 22 1.10 11.60 1.52
C ASP A 22 0.17 11.73 0.30
N GLY A 23 -1.00 11.09 0.33
CA GLY A 23 -1.98 11.08 -0.74
C GLY A 23 -1.82 9.93 -1.74
N PHE A 24 -0.82 9.04 -1.61
CA PHE A 24 -0.71 7.87 -2.47
C PHE A 24 -1.92 6.95 -2.28
N LYS A 25 -2.55 6.51 -3.38
CA LYS A 25 -3.85 5.81 -3.32
C LYS A 25 -3.67 4.29 -3.45
N GLY A 26 -4.38 3.57 -2.61
CA GLY A 26 -4.47 2.11 -2.62
C GLY A 26 -3.26 1.45 -1.97
N GLY A 27 -3.53 0.55 -1.02
CA GLY A 27 -2.55 -0.37 -0.45
C GLY A 27 -2.43 -1.71 -1.22
N VAL A 28 -3.08 -1.84 -2.37
CA VAL A 28 -3.03 -3.03 -3.23
C VAL A 28 -2.89 -2.59 -4.69
N HIS A 29 -1.81 -3.02 -5.35
CA HIS A 29 -1.51 -2.67 -6.74
C HIS A 29 -1.11 -3.92 -7.53
N LEU A 30 -1.39 -3.90 -8.83
CA LEU A 30 -1.00 -4.95 -9.77
C LEU A 30 -0.10 -4.33 -10.84
N THR A 31 0.94 -5.06 -11.23
CA THR A 31 1.84 -4.64 -12.32
C THR A 31 2.43 -5.87 -13.01
N LYS A 32 2.75 -5.75 -14.29
CA LYS A 32 3.56 -6.76 -15.03
C LYS A 32 5.02 -6.35 -15.12
N ASP A 33 5.33 -5.12 -14.73
CA ASP A 33 6.65 -4.50 -14.77
C ASP A 33 7.32 -4.56 -13.38
N PRO A 34 8.47 -5.26 -13.24
CA PRO A 34 9.25 -5.32 -12.01
C PRO A 34 9.80 -3.98 -11.52
N ASP A 35 10.09 -3.02 -12.41
CA ASP A 35 10.63 -1.72 -12.00
C ASP A 35 9.53 -0.90 -11.30
N VAL A 36 8.32 -0.95 -11.84
CA VAL A 36 7.13 -0.36 -11.22
C VAL A 36 6.82 -1.00 -9.86
N MET A 37 7.08 -2.30 -9.69
CA MET A 37 6.92 -2.98 -8.40
C MET A 37 7.81 -2.36 -7.33
N ALA A 38 9.08 -2.07 -7.64
CA ALA A 38 10.02 -1.46 -6.71
C ALA A 38 9.58 -0.04 -6.31
N ASP A 39 9.12 0.76 -7.28
CA ASP A 39 8.66 2.13 -7.02
C ASP A 39 7.38 2.19 -6.19
N ILE A 40 6.42 1.29 -6.43
CA ILE A 40 5.22 1.19 -5.59
C ILE A 40 5.62 0.80 -4.17
N SER A 41 6.53 -0.18 -4.01
CA SER A 41 6.97 -0.64 -2.69
C SER A 41 7.63 0.47 -1.88
N LYS A 42 8.46 1.31 -2.52
CA LYS A 42 9.08 2.49 -1.89
C LYS A 42 8.08 3.54 -1.41
N LYS A 43 6.96 3.72 -2.13
CA LYS A 43 5.89 4.65 -1.72
C LYS A 43 5.07 4.13 -0.54
N MET A 44 5.02 2.81 -0.36
CA MET A 44 4.29 2.17 0.73
C MET A 44 5.11 2.07 2.01
N LEU A 45 6.34 1.54 1.92
CA LEU A 45 7.18 1.26 3.08
C LEU A 45 7.58 2.54 3.82
N GLY A 46 7.48 2.52 5.15
CA GLY A 46 7.76 3.68 6.00
C GLY A 46 6.65 4.75 5.98
N ASN A 47 5.56 4.51 5.26
CA ASN A 47 4.43 5.41 5.14
C ASN A 47 3.22 4.87 5.94
N TYR A 48 2.23 5.71 6.21
CA TYR A 48 1.04 5.36 6.99
C TYR A 48 -0.16 5.20 6.07
N LEU A 49 -0.80 4.03 6.09
CA LEU A 49 -1.98 3.73 5.29
C LEU A 49 -3.26 3.94 6.10
N LYS A 50 -4.11 4.87 5.66
CA LYS A 50 -5.46 5.07 6.21
C LYS A 50 -6.46 4.21 5.44
N THR A 51 -7.23 3.41 6.15
CA THR A 51 -8.41 2.67 5.64
C THR A 51 -9.62 2.95 6.51
N LYS A 52 -10.79 2.40 6.15
CA LYS A 52 -12.00 2.49 6.99
C LYS A 52 -11.82 1.82 8.36
N GLN A 53 -10.89 0.88 8.48
CA GLN A 53 -10.68 0.06 9.68
C GLN A 53 -9.46 0.50 10.49
N THR A 54 -8.68 1.47 10.01
CA THR A 54 -7.56 2.04 10.76
C THR A 54 -8.00 3.29 11.50
N PRO A 55 -7.23 3.74 12.51
CA PRO A 55 -7.38 5.08 13.07
C PRO A 55 -7.16 6.18 12.01
N GLU A 56 -7.50 7.42 12.37
CA GLU A 56 -7.41 8.59 11.48
C GLU A 56 -6.01 8.85 10.93
N ASN A 57 -4.99 8.57 11.72
CA ASN A 57 -3.57 8.69 11.35
C ASN A 57 -3.04 7.48 10.56
N GLY A 58 -3.89 6.48 10.26
CA GLY A 58 -3.51 5.27 9.55
C GLY A 58 -2.67 4.30 10.37
N VAL A 59 -2.14 3.28 9.71
CA VAL A 59 -1.20 2.30 10.29
C VAL A 59 0.08 2.33 9.49
N LEU A 60 1.22 2.36 10.20
CA LEU A 60 2.54 2.29 9.58
C LEU A 60 2.68 1.00 8.78
N VAL A 61 3.05 1.12 7.51
CA VAL A 61 3.45 -0.01 6.69
C VAL A 61 4.94 -0.21 6.91
N ASN A 62 5.27 -1.19 7.75
CA ASN A 62 6.65 -1.57 8.04
C ASN A 62 6.94 -2.99 7.52
N ASN A 63 8.22 -3.33 7.41
CA ASN A 63 8.71 -4.69 7.18
C ASN A 63 8.63 -5.50 8.48
#